data_AF-A0A8F9XMB3-F1
#
_entry.id   AF-A0A8F9XMB3-F1
#
_cell.length_a   1.000
_cell.length_b   1.000
_cell.length_c   1.000
_cell.angle_alpha   90.00
_cell.angle_beta   90.00
_cell.angle_gamma   90.00
#
_symmetry.space_group_name_H-M   'P 1'
#
loop_
_entity.id
_entity.type
_entity.pdbx_description
1 polymer ?
#
loop_
_entity_poly.entity_id
_entity_poly.type
_entity_poly.pdbx_seq_one_letter_code
_entity_poly.pdbx_strand_id
1 'polypeptide(L)'
;MSEFPQFFGVSPSQQNALDLFKGEWSTRLPDACGLVASTGPMRGCEDYRIEWFERIVGGFTGKRVLELGPLEGGHSYMLEKGGVGSHCNRS
;
A
#
# COMPACT_ATOMS: atom_id res chain seq x y z
N MET A 1 -9.16 -2.02 35.65
CA MET A 1 -8.96 -2.29 34.22
C MET A 1 -9.32 -1.01 33.51
N SER A 2 -8.35 -0.19 33.11
CA SER A 2 -8.64 1.04 32.35
C SER A 2 -9.05 0.63 30.95
N GLU A 3 -10.32 0.83 30.63
CA GLU A 3 -10.86 0.63 29.29
C GLU A 3 -10.09 1.51 28.30
N PHE A 4 -9.70 0.93 27.16
CA PHE A 4 -8.88 1.57 26.14
C PHE A 4 -9.44 2.95 25.73
N PRO A 5 -8.76 4.08 26.02
CA PRO A 5 -9.34 5.41 25.80
C PRO A 5 -9.10 5.97 24.39
N GLN A 6 -8.52 5.22 23.46
CA GLN A 6 -8.21 5.73 22.11
C GLN A 6 -9.34 5.44 21.13
N PHE A 7 -10.30 6.36 21.08
CA PHE A 7 -11.32 6.40 20.04
C PHE A 7 -11.06 7.59 19.12
N PHE A 8 -11.19 7.36 17.81
CA PHE A 8 -11.14 8.41 16.81
C PHE A 8 -12.57 8.93 16.59
N GLY A 9 -12.86 10.14 17.05
CA GLY A 9 -14.21 10.71 17.09
C GLY A 9 -14.80 11.14 15.75
N VAL A 10 -14.23 10.70 14.63
CA VAL A 10 -14.68 11.02 13.26
C VAL A 10 -14.96 9.74 12.49
N SER A 11 -15.89 9.81 11.53
CA SER A 11 -16.23 8.68 10.66
C SER A 11 -15.00 8.14 9.91
N PRO A 12 -14.87 6.82 9.72
CA PRO A 12 -13.76 6.24 8.96
C PRO A 12 -13.65 6.81 7.54
N SER A 13 -12.42 7.11 7.12
CA SER A 13 -12.11 7.55 5.75
C SER A 13 -10.68 7.13 5.38
N GLN A 14 -10.37 7.06 4.10
CA GLN A 14 -9.02 6.80 3.61
C GLN A 14 -8.04 7.91 4.05
N GLN A 15 -8.52 9.16 4.07
CA GLN A 15 -7.73 10.31 4.52
C GLN A 15 -7.36 10.19 6.00
N ASN A 16 -8.29 9.74 6.85
CA ASN A 16 -8.03 9.54 8.26
C ASN A 16 -6.92 8.51 8.51
N ALA A 17 -6.87 7.45 7.70
CA ALA A 17 -5.81 6.44 7.80
C ALA A 17 -4.44 7.00 7.43
N LEU A 18 -4.38 7.88 6.43
CA LEU A 18 -3.13 8.56 6.05
C LEU A 18 -2.69 9.58 7.11
N ASP A 19 -3.65 10.39 7.59
CA ASP A 19 -3.40 11.45 8.56
C ASP A 19 -2.91 10.92 9.90
N LEU A 20 -3.24 9.67 10.24
CA LEU A 20 -2.74 9.00 11.44
C LEU A 20 -1.20 8.95 11.48
N PHE A 21 -0.55 8.89 10.32
CA PHE A 21 0.92 8.84 10.16
C PHE A 21 1.43 10.06 9.36
N LYS A 22 0.73 11.19 9.46
CA LYS A 22 1.09 12.40 8.71
C LYS A 22 2.54 12.82 8.97
N GLY A 23 3.33 12.92 7.91
CA GLY A 23 4.75 13.30 7.97
C GLY A 23 5.71 12.13 8.23
N GLU A 24 5.20 10.94 8.56
CA GLU A 24 6.00 9.75 8.83
C GLU A 24 6.12 8.83 7.60
N TRP A 25 5.25 9.00 6.60
CA TRP A 25 5.31 8.24 5.36
C TRP A 25 6.60 8.54 4.59
N SER A 26 7.37 7.51 4.27
CA SER A 26 8.52 7.59 3.38
C SER A 26 8.11 7.51 1.91
N THR A 27 7.02 6.80 1.60
CA THR A 27 6.51 6.48 0.27
C THR A 27 5.49 7.50 -0.20
N ARG A 28 5.71 8.00 -1.42
CA ARG A 28 4.73 8.77 -2.18
C ARG A 28 3.58 7.89 -2.64
N LEU A 29 2.35 8.25 -2.24
CA LEU A 29 1.14 7.62 -2.76
C LEU A 29 0.83 8.09 -4.19
N PRO A 30 0.15 7.26 -5.01
CA PRO A 30 -0.26 7.66 -6.36
C PRO A 30 -1.18 8.87 -6.36
N ASP A 31 -0.92 9.83 -7.26
CA ASP A 31 -1.73 11.06 -7.37
C ASP A 31 -3.22 10.75 -7.67
N ALA A 32 -3.48 9.64 -8.37
CA ALA A 32 -4.83 9.17 -8.71
C ALA A 32 -5.70 8.84 -7.47
N CYS A 33 -5.11 8.69 -6.29
CA CYS A 33 -5.85 8.47 -5.05
C CYS A 33 -6.62 9.73 -4.61
N GLY A 34 -6.21 10.92 -5.05
CA GLY A 34 -6.84 12.19 -4.66
C GLY A 34 -6.74 12.54 -3.17
N LEU A 35 -5.85 11.86 -2.43
CA LEU A 35 -5.66 12.03 -0.99
C LEU A 35 -4.64 13.13 -0.72
N VAL A 36 -4.89 13.91 0.33
CA VAL A 36 -4.04 15.04 0.73
C VAL A 36 -3.06 14.55 1.77
N ALA A 37 -1.89 14.08 1.35
CA ALA A 37 -0.86 13.62 2.28
C ALA A 37 0.50 14.23 1.98
N SER A 38 1.18 14.70 3.03
CA SER A 38 2.61 14.97 2.99
C SER A 38 3.34 13.64 3.03
N THR A 39 3.49 13.02 1.88
CA THR A 39 4.20 11.76 1.71
C THR A 39 5.66 12.00 1.39
N GLY A 40 6.52 11.06 1.79
CA GLY A 40 7.95 11.14 1.55
C GLY A 40 8.32 10.99 0.07
N PRO A 41 9.59 11.22 -0.27
CA PRO A 41 10.06 11.30 -1.66
C PRO A 41 10.16 9.93 -2.35
N MET A 42 10.03 8.81 -1.63
CA MET A 42 10.25 7.47 -2.19
C MET A 42 9.12 7.11 -3.16
N ARG A 43 9.46 6.76 -4.41
CA ARG A 43 8.49 6.31 -5.43
C ARG A 43 8.19 4.82 -5.31
N GLY A 44 7.77 4.38 -4.12
CA GLY A 44 7.51 2.96 -3.82
C GLY A 44 6.34 2.35 -4.59
N CYS A 45 5.35 3.16 -4.98
CA CYS A 45 4.20 2.71 -5.79
C CYS A 45 4.45 2.79 -7.31
N GLU A 46 5.62 3.25 -7.73
CA GLU A 46 6.01 3.51 -9.13
C GLU A 46 7.50 3.17 -9.35
N ASP A 47 7.87 1.96 -8.94
CA ASP A 47 9.24 1.48 -8.97
C ASP A 47 9.52 0.64 -10.22
N TYR A 48 10.37 1.17 -11.11
CA TYR A 48 10.74 0.50 -12.38
C TYR A 48 11.31 -0.91 -12.18
N ARG A 49 11.83 -1.23 -10.99
CA ARG A 49 12.39 -2.55 -10.68
C ARG A 49 11.29 -3.61 -10.61
N ILE A 50 10.09 -3.25 -10.13
CA ILE A 50 8.93 -4.16 -10.10
C ILE A 50 8.38 -4.36 -11.51
N GLU A 51 8.30 -3.30 -12.30
CA GLU A 51 7.90 -3.37 -13.72
C GLU A 51 8.88 -4.23 -14.54
N TRP A 52 10.19 -4.08 -14.29
CA TRP A 52 11.19 -4.93 -14.90
C TRP A 52 11.01 -6.40 -14.48
N PHE A 53 10.84 -6.65 -13.18
CA PHE A 53 10.65 -8.00 -12.66
C PHE A 53 9.40 -8.68 -13.25
N GLU A 54 8.29 -7.95 -13.37
CA GLU A 54 7.05 -8.43 -14.02
C GLU A 54 7.33 -8.99 -15.41
N ARG A 55 8.09 -8.25 -16.22
CA ARG A 55 8.46 -8.66 -17.59
C ARG A 55 9.34 -9.91 -17.59
N ILE A 56 10.25 -10.04 -16.62
CA ILE A 56 11.15 -11.19 -16.52
C ILE A 56 10.40 -12.47 -16.14
N VAL A 57 9.38 -12.38 -15.27
CA VAL A 57 8.64 -13.57 -14.78
C VAL A 57 7.39 -13.90 -15.59
N GLY A 58 7.12 -13.14 -16.66
CA GLY A 58 6.00 -13.34 -17.57
C GLY A 58 4.66 -12.83 -17.02
N GLY A 59 4.67 -11.71 -16.31
CA GLY A 59 3.50 -11.14 -15.64
C GLY A 59 3.27 -11.70 -14.23
N PHE A 60 2.36 -11.11 -13.46
CA PHE A 60 2.01 -11.61 -12.12
C PHE A 60 0.67 -12.35 -12.03
N THR A 61 -0.17 -12.26 -13.06
CA THR A 61 -1.49 -12.89 -13.13
C THR A 61 -1.48 -14.35 -12.69
N GLY A 62 -2.29 -14.67 -11.67
CA GLY A 62 -2.47 -16.03 -11.17
C GLY A 62 -1.29 -16.58 -10.35
N LYS A 63 -0.22 -15.79 -10.15
CA LYS A 63 0.86 -16.15 -9.24
C LYS A 63 0.46 -15.84 -7.80
N ARG A 64 1.04 -16.59 -6.86
CA ARG A 64 1.03 -16.29 -5.43
C ARG A 64 2.40 -15.73 -5.07
N VAL A 65 2.43 -14.53 -4.50
CA VAL A 65 3.69 -13.82 -4.21
C VAL A 65 3.78 -13.56 -2.71
N LEU A 66 4.99 -13.73 -2.17
CA LEU A 66 5.35 -13.37 -0.80
C LEU A 66 6.35 -12.21 -0.87
N GLU A 67 6.00 -11.09 -0.26
CA GLU A 67 6.88 -9.94 -0.11
C GLU A 67 7.51 -9.96 1.28
N LEU A 68 8.84 -9.92 1.34
CA LEU A 68 9.60 -9.93 2.59
C LEU A 68 10.05 -8.51 2.90
N GLY A 69 9.45 -7.92 3.94
CA GLY A 69 9.71 -6.54 4.34
C GLY A 69 9.00 -5.52 3.43
N PRO A 70 7.66 -5.49 3.40
CA PRO A 70 6.89 -4.63 2.49
C PRO A 70 6.98 -3.13 2.83
N LEU A 71 7.61 -2.77 3.95
CA LEU A 71 7.65 -1.42 4.48
C LEU A 71 6.22 -0.84 4.57
N GLU A 72 5.89 0.13 3.71
CA GLU A 72 4.61 0.83 3.64
C GLU A 72 3.68 0.27 2.55
N GLY A 73 4.04 -0.85 1.90
CA GLY A 73 3.18 -1.55 0.95
C GLY A 73 3.20 -1.03 -0.48
N GLY A 74 4.17 -0.16 -0.83
CA GLY A 74 4.28 0.40 -2.18
C GLY A 74 4.47 -0.67 -3.26
N HIS A 75 5.37 -1.64 -3.05
CA HIS A 75 5.56 -2.74 -4.00
C HIS A 75 4.43 -3.76 -3.95
N SER A 76 3.85 -4.02 -2.77
CA SER A 76 2.63 -4.83 -2.64
C SER A 76 1.51 -4.29 -3.55
N TYR A 77 1.30 -2.98 -3.55
CA TYR A 77 0.34 -2.30 -4.43
C TYR A 77 0.64 -2.54 -5.91
N MET A 78 1.91 -2.44 -6.32
CA MET A 78 2.31 -2.70 -7.71
C MET A 78 2.07 -4.15 -8.13
N LEU A 79 2.41 -5.10 -7.24
CA LEU A 79 2.21 -6.53 -7.45
C LEU A 79 0.71 -6.89 -7.56
N GLU A 80 -0.12 -6.36 -6.65
CA GLU A 80 -1.56 -6.55 -6.68
C GLU A 80 -2.16 -6.01 -7.99
N LYS A 81 -1.77 -4.79 -8.40
CA LYS A 81 -2.21 -4.16 -9.65
C LYS A 81 -1.82 -4.98 -10.89
N GLY A 82 -0.68 -5.67 -10.85
CA GLY A 82 -0.22 -6.59 -11.91
C GLY A 82 -0.93 -7.95 -11.92
N GLY A 83 -1.90 -8.18 -11.03
CA GLY A 83 -2.75 -9.37 -11.04
C GLY A 83 -2.28 -10.51 -10.16
N VAL A 84 -1.38 -10.27 -9.19
CA VAL A 84 -1.12 -11.26 -8.13
C VAL A 84 -2.45 -11.67 -7.51
N GLY A 85 -2.65 -12.98 -7.30
CA GLY A 85 -3.85 -13.47 -6.65
C GLY A 85 -3.93 -12.94 -5.22
N SER A 86 -4.92 -12.10 -4.93
CA SER A 86 -5.22 -11.70 -3.56
C SER A 86 -5.80 -12.89 -2.80
N HIS A 87 -5.13 -13.31 -1.72
CA HIS A 87 -5.68 -14.33 -0.82
C HIS A 87 -6.65 -13.68 0.17
N CYS A 88 -7.68 -13.02 -0.35
CA CYS A 88 -8.86 -12.70 0.44
C CYS A 88 -9.78 -13.91 0.32
N ASN A 89 -9.90 -14.69 1.39
CA ASN A 89 -10.83 -15.82 1.45
C ASN A 89 -12.26 -15.25 1.35
N ARG A 90 -12.77 -15.10 0.12
CA ARG A 90 -14.18 -14.80 -0.14
C ARG A 90 -14.96 -16.10 0.06
N SER A 91 -15.12 -16.46 1.33
CA SER A 91 -16.16 -17.39 1.80
C SER A 91 -17.46 -16.62 1.99
#